data_AF-A0AAW9R497-F1
#
_entry.id   AF-A0AAW9R497-F1
#
_cell.length_a   1.000
_cell.length_b   1.000
_cell.length_c   1.000
_cell.angle_alpha   90.00
_cell.angle_beta   90.00
_cell.angle_gamma   90.00
#
_symmetry.space_group_name_H-M   'P 1'
#
loop_
_entity.id
_entity.type
_entity.pdbx_description
1 polymer ?
#
loop_
_entity_poly.entity_id
_entity_poly.type
_entity_poly.pdbx_seq_one_letter_code
_entity_poly.pdbx_strand_id
1 'polypeptide(L)'
;MRLKAGCIVIVIAASVSFSAAACDPETGERRQMIFLEAGDKVVEYWEMVPADIKPVELPSGRKVGVSIAPATPHKYLENVSSGRFSPELVEIRLYDLAGEEPVETHMSWGGANSVQGFGDFTLNLLKPVCYQAEFKSVSG
;
A
#
# COMPACT_ATOMS: atom_id res chain seq x y z
N MET A 1 -45.56 5.86 48.44
CA MET A 1 -44.97 5.62 47.11
C MET A 1 -43.48 5.92 47.18
N ARG A 2 -42.61 4.94 46.92
CA ARG A 2 -41.14 5.10 47.00
C ARG A 2 -40.59 5.15 45.57
N LEU A 3 -40.14 6.32 45.12
CA LEU A 3 -39.39 6.46 43.86
C LEU A 3 -37.98 5.90 44.05
N LYS A 4 -37.62 4.89 43.27
CA LYS A 4 -36.25 4.38 43.19
C LYS A 4 -35.49 5.24 42.19
N ALA A 5 -34.48 5.96 42.67
CA ALA A 5 -33.54 6.70 41.85
C ALA A 5 -32.69 5.71 41.04
N GLY A 6 -32.90 5.67 39.73
CA GLY A 6 -32.08 4.91 38.79
C GLY A 6 -30.83 5.70 38.44
N CYS A 7 -29.66 5.18 38.82
CA CYS A 7 -28.37 5.73 38.46
C CYS A 7 -28.07 5.36 37.00
N ILE A 8 -28.18 6.33 36.08
CA ILE A 8 -27.81 6.16 34.68
C ILE A 8 -26.28 6.22 34.61
N VAL A 9 -25.64 5.07 34.41
CA VAL A 9 -24.20 4.97 34.14
C VAL A 9 -24.00 5.22 32.64
N ILE A 10 -23.56 6.43 32.29
CA ILE A 10 -23.18 6.79 30.92
C ILE A 10 -21.77 6.21 30.68
N VAL A 11 -21.72 5.09 29.95
CA VAL A 11 -20.46 4.52 29.45
C VAL A 11 -20.03 5.37 28.25
N ILE A 12 -19.11 6.30 28.47
CA ILE A 12 -18.46 7.06 27.40
C ILE A 12 -17.46 6.10 26.73
N ALA A 13 -17.89 5.47 25.63
CA ALA A 13 -16.99 4.76 24.73
C ALA A 13 -16.06 5.79 24.08
N ALA A 14 -14.86 5.93 24.63
CA ALA A 14 -13.81 6.74 24.05
C ALA A 14 -13.32 6.04 22.78
N SER A 15 -13.85 6.44 21.64
CA SER A 15 -13.36 6.08 20.31
C SER A 15 -11.96 6.68 20.15
N VAL A 16 -10.92 5.93 20.52
CA VAL A 16 -9.55 6.27 20.14
C VAL A 16 -9.42 6.05 18.64
N SER A 17 -9.67 7.13 17.88
CA SER A 17 -9.36 7.18 16.47
C SER A 17 -7.83 7.19 16.33
N PHE A 18 -7.25 6.03 16.08
CA PHE A 18 -5.87 5.93 15.61
C PHE A 18 -5.81 6.53 14.20
N SER A 19 -5.64 7.84 14.12
CA SER A 19 -5.35 8.52 12.86
C SER A 19 -3.96 8.10 12.42
N ALA A 20 -3.87 7.02 11.64
CA ALA A 20 -2.70 6.76 10.81
C ALA A 20 -2.53 8.00 9.91
N ALA A 21 -1.51 8.81 10.18
CA ALA A 21 -1.28 10.06 9.48
C ALA A 21 -1.26 9.82 7.96
N ALA A 22 -2.21 10.44 7.28
CA ALA A 22 -2.27 10.51 5.83
C ALA A 22 -1.19 11.44 5.28
N CYS A 23 -0.73 11.19 4.05
CA CYS A 23 0.23 12.06 3.38
C CYS A 23 -0.48 13.22 2.69
N ASP A 24 -1.69 12.97 2.21
CA ASP A 24 -2.59 14.01 1.74
C ASP A 24 -3.53 14.45 2.89
N PRO A 25 -3.45 15.70 3.36
CA PRO A 25 -4.28 16.19 4.45
C PRO A 25 -5.75 16.39 4.04
N GLU A 26 -6.05 16.47 2.75
CA GLU A 26 -7.41 16.65 2.24
C GLU A 26 -8.10 15.31 2.00
N THR A 27 -7.39 14.35 1.38
CA THR A 27 -7.99 13.07 0.97
C THR A 27 -7.74 11.93 1.95
N GLY A 28 -6.73 12.06 2.82
CA GLY A 28 -6.35 10.97 3.70
C GLY A 28 -5.45 9.92 3.01
N GLU A 29 -5.11 10.10 1.73
CA GLU A 29 -4.41 9.08 0.97
C GLU A 29 -2.91 9.04 1.26
N ARG A 30 -2.33 7.84 1.12
CA ARG A 30 -0.90 7.58 1.29
C ARG A 30 -0.34 7.17 -0.07
N ARG A 31 0.52 8.03 -0.63
CA ARG A 31 1.21 7.77 -1.90
C ARG A 31 2.13 6.56 -1.75
N GLN A 32 2.23 5.72 -2.78
CA GLN A 32 3.17 4.61 -2.83
C GLN A 32 4.09 4.79 -4.03
N MET A 33 5.39 4.86 -3.77
CA MET A 33 6.43 4.96 -4.78
C MET A 33 6.93 3.56 -5.13
N ILE A 34 7.18 3.32 -6.41
CA ILE A 34 7.73 2.08 -6.93
C ILE A 34 9.02 2.42 -7.66
N PHE A 35 10.09 1.70 -7.36
CA PHE A 35 11.35 1.76 -8.10
C PHE A 35 11.61 0.39 -8.71
N LEU A 36 11.78 0.34 -10.03
CA LEU A 36 12.18 -0.87 -10.73
C LEU A 36 13.68 -0.82 -11.00
N GLU A 37 14.38 -1.84 -10.54
CA GLU A 37 15.82 -2.00 -10.72
C GLU A 37 16.12 -3.27 -11.51
N ALA A 38 17.10 -3.22 -12.41
CA ALA A 38 17.60 -4.38 -13.14
C ALA A 38 19.13 -4.43 -13.00
N GLY A 39 19.62 -5.37 -12.19
CA GLY A 39 21.00 -5.33 -11.69
C GLY A 39 21.22 -4.09 -10.80
N ASP A 40 22.30 -3.35 -11.04
CA ASP A 40 22.67 -2.17 -10.25
C ASP A 40 22.09 -0.85 -10.80
N LYS A 41 21.13 -0.93 -11.74
CA LYS A 41 20.56 0.23 -12.42
C LYS A 41 19.08 0.38 -12.12
N VAL A 42 18.69 1.57 -11.66
CA VAL A 42 17.29 2.00 -11.66
C VAL A 42 16.83 2.18 -13.10
N VAL A 43 15.84 1.39 -13.51
CA VAL A 43 15.25 1.42 -14.85
C VAL A 43 14.17 2.48 -14.91
N GLU A 44 13.29 2.51 -13.91
CA GLU A 44 12.14 3.39 -13.86
C GLU A 44 11.69 3.61 -12.41
N TYR A 45 11.05 4.74 -12.14
CA TYR A 45 10.34 4.97 -10.87
C TYR A 45 9.02 5.71 -11.11
N TRP A 46 7.99 5.37 -10.36
CA TRP A 46 6.67 5.99 -10.52
C TRP A 46 5.86 5.96 -9.23
N GLU A 47 4.86 6.84 -9.17
CA GLU A 47 3.81 6.77 -8.15
C GLU A 47 2.76 5.74 -8.59
N MET A 48 2.40 4.85 -7.68
CA MET A 48 1.43 3.78 -7.91
C MET A 48 0.04 4.36 -8.15
N VAL A 49 -0.57 3.97 -9.27
CA VAL A 49 -2.01 4.09 -9.50
C VAL A 49 -2.63 2.70 -9.33
N PRO A 50 -3.56 2.49 -8.38
CA PRO A 50 -4.12 1.17 -8.11
C PRO A 50 -4.67 0.49 -9.36
N ALA A 51 -4.26 -0.77 -9.59
CA ALA A 51 -4.72 -1.64 -10.67
C ALA A 51 -4.44 -1.14 -12.10
N ASP A 52 -3.70 -0.04 -12.29
CA ASP A 52 -3.19 0.37 -13.61
C ASP A 52 -2.00 -0.51 -14.01
N ILE A 53 -1.83 -0.75 -15.32
CA ILE A 53 -0.68 -1.51 -15.85
C ILE A 53 0.37 -0.50 -16.31
N LYS A 54 1.46 -0.37 -15.55
CA LYS A 54 2.62 0.43 -15.95
C LYS A 54 3.50 -0.37 -16.92
N PRO A 55 3.62 0.02 -18.21
CA PRO A 55 4.58 -0.60 -19.11
C PRO A 55 6.00 -0.14 -18.78
N VAL A 56 6.95 -1.07 -18.80
CA VAL A 56 8.38 -0.82 -18.62
C VAL A 56 9.16 -1.68 -19.61
N GLU A 57 10.18 -1.11 -20.25
CA GLU A 57 11.13 -1.85 -21.08
C GLU A 57 12.41 -2.10 -20.27
N LEU A 58 12.74 -3.38 -20.06
CA LEU A 58 13.93 -3.77 -19.33
C LEU A 58 15.19 -3.56 -20.19
N PRO A 59 16.39 -3.48 -19.58
CA PRO A 59 17.64 -3.38 -20.34
C PRO A 59 17.89 -4.52 -21.34
N SER A 60 17.24 -5.67 -21.15
CA SER A 60 17.26 -6.81 -22.08
C SER A 60 16.40 -6.60 -23.34
N GLY A 61 15.62 -5.52 -23.43
CA GLY A 61 14.63 -5.27 -24.48
C GLY A 61 13.27 -5.93 -24.24
N ARG A 62 13.12 -6.69 -23.14
CA ARG A 62 11.83 -7.29 -22.77
C ARG A 62 10.88 -6.23 -22.24
N LYS A 63 9.64 -6.23 -22.73
CA LYS A 63 8.57 -5.33 -22.29
C LYS A 63 7.71 -6.01 -21.25
N VAL A 64 7.62 -5.42 -20.08
CA VAL A 64 6.83 -5.94 -18.94
C VAL A 64 5.78 -4.93 -18.53
N GLY A 65 4.60 -5.41 -18.16
CA GLY A 65 3.59 -4.61 -17.49
C GLY A 65 3.64 -4.91 -16.00
N VAL A 66 3.62 -3.88 -15.16
CA VAL A 66 3.54 -4.03 -13.70
C VAL A 66 2.25 -3.40 -13.24
N SER A 67 1.40 -4.18 -12.56
CA SER A 67 0.23 -3.65 -11.87
C SER A 67 0.32 -3.95 -10.38
N ILE A 68 0.02 -2.94 -9.58
CA ILE A 68 0.02 -3.04 -8.11
C ILE A 68 -1.30 -2.51 -7.59
N ALA A 69 -1.92 -3.26 -6.68
CA ALA A 69 -3.17 -2.90 -6.06
C ALA A 69 -3.14 -3.17 -4.56
N PRO A 70 -3.88 -2.40 -3.73
CA PRO A 70 -4.07 -2.73 -2.33
C PRO A 70 -4.67 -4.13 -2.15
N ALA A 71 -4.21 -4.87 -1.15
CA ALA A 71 -4.80 -6.16 -0.85
C ALA A 71 -6.25 -6.07 -0.39
N THR A 72 -7.05 -7.07 -0.77
CA THR A 72 -8.44 -7.15 -0.34
C THR A 72 -8.52 -7.48 1.16
N PRO A 73 -9.60 -7.11 1.87
CA PRO A 73 -9.77 -7.44 3.28
C PRO A 73 -9.66 -8.95 3.56
N HIS A 74 -10.14 -9.79 2.64
CA HIS A 74 -10.03 -11.24 2.75
C HIS A 74 -8.57 -11.69 2.80
N LYS A 75 -7.72 -11.11 1.95
CA LYS A 75 -6.30 -11.47 1.90
C LYS A 75 -5.56 -11.12 3.20
N TYR A 76 -5.93 -10.03 3.87
CA TYR A 76 -5.37 -9.70 5.18
C TYR A 76 -5.70 -10.77 6.23
N LEU A 77 -6.93 -11.30 6.23
CA LEU A 77 -7.34 -12.36 7.15
C LEU A 77 -6.53 -13.65 6.93
N GLU A 78 -6.32 -14.04 5.67
CA GLU A 78 -5.45 -15.15 5.32
C GLU A 78 -4.01 -14.93 5.81
N ASN A 79 -3.45 -13.74 5.55
CA ASN A 79 -2.09 -13.40 5.92
C ASN A 79 -1.87 -13.50 7.44
N VAL A 80 -2.78 -12.92 8.23
CA VAL A 80 -2.76 -13.00 9.70
C VAL A 80 -2.86 -14.45 10.18
N SER A 81 -3.75 -15.25 9.59
CA SER A 81 -3.91 -16.66 9.96
C SER A 81 -2.67 -17.51 9.70
N SER A 82 -1.83 -17.10 8.73
CA SER A 82 -0.57 -17.77 8.39
C SER A 82 0.60 -17.40 9.32
N GLY A 83 0.38 -16.52 10.29
CA GLY A 83 1.43 -16.01 11.20
C GLY A 83 2.38 -14.99 10.56
N ARG A 84 2.12 -14.56 9.32
CA ARG A 84 2.85 -13.49 8.64
C ARG A 84 2.08 -12.19 8.83
N PHE A 85 2.58 -11.28 9.66
CA PHE A 85 1.98 -9.96 9.79
C PHE A 85 2.70 -8.95 8.89
N SER A 86 1.98 -8.40 7.92
CA SER A 86 2.39 -7.21 7.17
C SER A 86 1.30 -6.16 7.39
N PRO A 87 1.61 -4.99 7.97
CA PRO A 87 0.60 -3.98 8.29
C PRO A 87 -0.09 -3.45 7.03
N GLU A 88 0.62 -3.42 5.90
CA GLU A 88 0.06 -3.11 4.60
C GLU A 88 0.57 -4.10 3.56
N LEU A 89 -0.35 -4.70 2.83
CA LEU A 89 -0.11 -5.72 1.81
C LEU A 89 -0.63 -5.21 0.46
N VAL A 90 0.11 -5.52 -0.59
CA VAL A 90 -0.26 -5.21 -1.98
C VAL A 90 -0.23 -6.48 -2.82
N GLU A 91 -1.16 -6.55 -3.77
CA GLU A 91 -1.12 -7.50 -4.89
C GLU A 91 -0.16 -6.95 -5.95
N ILE A 92 0.69 -7.81 -6.49
CA ILE A 92 1.62 -7.47 -7.56
C ILE A 92 1.34 -8.43 -8.71
N ARG A 93 1.02 -7.88 -9.88
CA ARG A 93 0.81 -8.64 -11.11
C ARG A 93 1.82 -8.20 -12.16
N LEU A 94 2.38 -9.17 -12.85
CA LEU A 94 3.28 -8.94 -13.98
C LEU A 94 2.63 -9.43 -15.28
N TYR A 95 2.84 -8.66 -16.33
CA TYR A 95 2.31 -8.93 -17.66
C TYR A 95 3.44 -8.98 -18.68
N ASP A 96 3.35 -9.89 -19.63
CA ASP A 96 4.13 -9.84 -20.86
C ASP A 96 3.45 -8.88 -21.84
N LEU A 97 4.20 -7.92 -22.38
CA LEU A 97 3.74 -6.90 -23.33
C LEU A 97 4.37 -7.07 -24.71
N ALA A 98 4.90 -8.25 -25.04
CA ALA A 98 5.45 -8.52 -26.36
C ALA A 98 4.36 -8.65 -27.45
N GLY A 99 3.13 -9.01 -27.07
CA GLY A 99 1.98 -9.17 -27.96
C GLY A 99 1.12 -7.92 -28.12
N GLU A 100 -0.02 -8.07 -28.81
CA GLU A 100 -1.02 -7.00 -28.95
C GLU A 100 -1.81 -6.76 -27.66
N GLU A 101 -2.00 -7.81 -26.86
CA GLU A 101 -2.71 -7.76 -25.57
C GLU A 101 -1.77 -8.15 -24.42
N PRO A 102 -1.86 -7.48 -23.26
CA PRO A 102 -1.12 -7.88 -22.06
C PRO A 102 -1.51 -9.28 -21.58
N VAL A 103 -0.52 -10.15 -21.36
CA VAL A 103 -0.74 -11.51 -20.81
C VAL A 103 -0.19 -11.59 -19.40
N GLU A 104 -1.03 -11.88 -18.40
CA GLU A 104 -0.55 -12.07 -17.02
C GLU A 104 0.40 -13.28 -16.95
N THR A 105 1.62 -13.04 -16.46
CA THR A 105 2.66 -14.08 -16.32
C THR A 105 2.92 -14.44 -14.86
N HIS A 106 2.62 -13.55 -13.93
CA HIS A 106 2.89 -13.75 -12.52
C HIS A 106 1.93 -12.94 -11.64
N MET A 107 1.56 -13.52 -10.51
CA MET A 107 0.86 -12.83 -9.43
C MET A 107 1.47 -13.21 -8.09
N SER A 108 1.72 -12.20 -7.24
CA SER A 108 2.23 -12.38 -5.90
C SER A 108 1.71 -11.33 -4.93
N TRP A 109 2.08 -11.48 -3.65
CA TRP A 109 1.71 -10.59 -2.56
C TRP A 109 2.97 -10.08 -1.87
N GLY A 110 3.06 -8.78 -1.65
CA GLY A 110 4.21 -8.14 -1.01
C GLY A 110 3.78 -7.12 0.04
N GLY A 111 4.68 -6.79 0.96
CA GLY A 111 4.45 -5.66 1.86
C GLY A 111 4.55 -4.34 1.11
N ALA A 112 3.76 -3.33 1.48
CA ALA A 112 3.82 -2.01 0.82
C ALA A 112 5.17 -1.28 1.01
N ASN A 113 5.99 -1.75 1.96
CA ASN A 113 7.38 -1.33 2.18
C ASN A 113 8.29 -2.57 2.10
N SER A 114 8.60 -3.02 0.89
CA SER A 114 9.38 -4.25 0.70
C SER A 114 10.08 -4.29 -0.66
N VAL A 115 11.05 -5.18 -0.79
CA VAL A 115 11.74 -5.48 -2.05
C VAL A 115 11.23 -6.83 -2.58
N GLN A 116 10.84 -6.87 -3.86
CA GLN A 116 10.28 -8.05 -4.51
C GLN A 116 11.09 -8.38 -5.76
N GLY A 117 11.61 -9.61 -5.87
CA GLY A 117 12.46 -10.04 -6.99
C GLY A 117 11.73 -10.92 -8.01
N PHE A 118 11.96 -10.66 -9.30
CA PHE A 118 11.26 -11.32 -10.41
C PHE A 118 12.21 -11.85 -11.50
N GLY A 119 13.36 -12.38 -11.08
CA GLY A 119 14.40 -12.91 -11.96
C GLY A 119 15.42 -11.83 -12.32
N ASP A 120 15.22 -11.13 -13.43
CA ASP A 120 16.14 -10.13 -13.99
C ASP A 120 15.88 -8.70 -13.50
N PHE A 121 14.82 -8.47 -12.72
CA PHE A 121 14.53 -7.19 -12.08
C PHE A 121 13.97 -7.34 -10.66
N THR A 122 14.02 -6.25 -9.90
CA THR A 122 13.45 -6.09 -8.57
C THR A 122 12.51 -4.88 -8.53
N LEU A 123 11.48 -4.96 -7.70
CA LEU A 123 10.61 -3.84 -7.35
C LEU A 123 10.87 -3.44 -5.90
N ASN A 124 11.32 -2.20 -5.68
CA ASN A 124 11.36 -1.60 -4.36
C ASN A 124 10.07 -0.80 -4.14
N LEU A 125 9.21 -1.33 -3.28
CA LEU A 125 7.95 -0.72 -2.89
C LEU A 125 8.20 0.15 -1.67
N LEU A 126 7.93 1.44 -1.79
CA LEU A 126 8.19 2.43 -0.75
C LEU A 126 6.95 3.27 -0.51
N LYS A 127 6.41 3.17 0.70
CA LYS A 127 5.33 4.01 1.17
C LYS A 127 5.88 4.97 2.22
N PRO A 128 6.10 6.26 1.89
CA PRO A 128 6.71 7.21 2.79
C PRO A 128 5.94 7.32 4.10
N VAL A 129 6.69 7.50 5.19
CA VAL A 129 6.11 7.83 6.50
C VAL A 129 5.62 9.26 6.43
N CYS A 130 4.30 9.44 6.42
CA CYS A 130 3.68 10.75 6.48
C CYS A 130 3.88 11.33 7.90
N TYR A 131 4.66 12.39 8.03
CA TYR A 131 4.73 13.19 9.25
C TYR A 131 3.71 14.32 9.14
N GLN A 132 2.67 14.31 9.96
CA GLN A 132 1.89 15.52 10.20
C GLN A 132 2.73 16.45 11.07
N ALA A 133 3.24 17.53 10.49
CA ALA A 133 3.76 18.63 11.28
C ALA A 133 2.57 19.24 12.03
N GLU A 134 2.43 18.94 13.33
CA GLU A 134 1.52 19.69 14.20
C GLU A 134 2.00 21.15 14.22
N PHE A 135 1.49 21.97 13.32
CA PHE A 135 1.62 23.42 13.45
C PHE A 135 0.76 23.86 14.63
N LYS A 136 1.36 23.87 15.82
CA LYS A 136 0.82 24.63 16.95
C LYS A 136 0.80 26.09 16.53
N SER A 137 -0.37 26.59 16.14
CA SER A 137 -0.59 28.02 15.99
C SER A 137 -0.35 28.65 17.37
N VAL A 138 0.79 29.31 17.54
CA VAL A 138 1.01 30.19 18.69
C VAL A 138 0.15 31.42 18.42
N SER A 139 -1.07 31.42 18.95
CA SER A 139 -1.91 32.62 19.01
C SER A 139 -1.23 33.61 19.96
N GLY A 140 -0.65 34.67 19.40
CA GLY A 140 -0.20 35.86 20.12
C GLY A 140 -1.34 36.84 20.35
#